data_AF-A0A931PX11-F1
#
_entry.id   AF-A0A931PX11-F1
#
_cell.length_a   1.000
_cell.length_b   1.000
_cell.length_c   1.000
_cell.angle_alpha   90.00
_cell.angle_beta   90.00
_cell.angle_gamma   90.00
#
_symmetry.space_group_name_H-M   'P 1'
#
loop_
_entity.id
_entity.type
_entity.pdbx_description
1 polymer ?
#
loop_
_entity_poly.entity_id
_entity_poly.type
_entity_poly.pdbx_seq_one_letter_code
_entity_poly.pdbx_strand_id
1 'polypeptide(L)'
;MAQNRVPVTPKPLTVGPVAYFAEHCERCHGSRGRNLGKGFAKRYSEATLRKEVAEMAAGPGQAALEGIDLDAQVGLHWAIDSGRPFLAWTGRKGDQLSGEVLNAKSVWLVVGGRKRRADVHGDSWVIRIPNGMNLDSVSLVAGVKPQVILQPARRPFAFGR
;
A
#
# COMPACT_ATOMS: atom_id res chain seq x y z
N MET A 1 34.91 -8.73 8.10
CA MET A 1 34.22 -7.65 8.83
C MET A 1 32.72 -7.85 8.66
N ALA A 2 32.02 -8.32 9.69
CA ALA A 2 30.57 -8.47 9.64
C ALA A 2 29.95 -7.08 9.75
N GLN A 3 29.31 -6.61 8.68
CA GLN A 3 28.58 -5.34 8.70
C GLN A 3 27.38 -5.52 9.64
N ASN A 4 27.45 -4.85 10.79
CA ASN A 4 26.37 -4.76 11.76
C ASN A 4 25.24 -3.96 11.11
N ARG A 5 24.34 -4.65 10.38
CA ARG A 5 23.15 -4.01 9.78
C ARG A 5 22.21 -3.64 10.92
N VAL A 6 22.24 -2.37 11.32
CA VAL A 6 21.17 -1.80 12.15
C VAL A 6 19.86 -2.08 11.42
N PRO A 7 18.89 -2.80 12.02
CA PRO A 7 17.61 -3.02 11.38
C PRO A 7 16.93 -1.67 11.17
N VAL A 8 16.79 -1.24 9.92
CA VAL A 8 16.02 -0.04 9.60
C VAL A 8 14.56 -0.42 9.80
N THR A 9 13.97 0.05 10.90
CA THR A 9 12.52 -0.08 11.11
C THR A 9 11.81 0.69 10.00
N PRO A 10 10.98 0.04 9.17
CA PRO A 10 10.25 0.73 8.12
C PRO A 10 9.36 1.81 8.71
N LYS A 11 9.32 2.94 8.03
CA LYS A 11 8.41 4.05 8.34
C LYS A 11 7.13 3.89 7.52
N PRO A 12 5.99 4.45 7.98
CA PRO A 12 4.82 4.58 7.12
C PRO A 12 5.18 5.33 5.83
N LEU A 13 4.40 5.09 4.77
CA LEU A 13 4.47 5.88 3.54
C LEU A 13 4.26 7.37 3.84
N THR A 14 4.88 8.24 3.05
CA THR A 14 4.71 9.69 3.20
C THR A 14 3.42 10.18 2.54
N VAL A 15 2.96 9.44 1.53
CA VAL A 15 1.70 9.68 0.82
C VAL A 15 0.81 8.42 0.88
N GLY A 16 -0.50 8.62 0.83
CA GLY A 16 -1.44 7.53 0.61
C GLY A 16 -1.54 7.20 -0.88
N PRO A 17 -1.14 6.01 -1.35
CA PRO A 17 -1.19 5.66 -2.78
C PRO A 17 -2.59 5.78 -3.40
N VAL A 18 -3.63 5.38 -2.66
CA VAL A 18 -5.02 5.44 -3.14
C VAL A 18 -5.49 6.89 -3.22
N ALA A 19 -5.27 7.69 -2.18
CA ALA A 19 -5.58 9.12 -2.20
C ALA A 19 -4.78 9.87 -3.28
N TYR A 20 -3.48 9.60 -3.39
CA TYR A 20 -2.61 10.17 -4.43
C TYR A 20 -3.12 9.82 -5.83
N PHE A 21 -3.52 8.56 -6.07
CA PHE A 21 -4.11 8.16 -7.35
C PHE A 21 -5.39 8.93 -7.64
N ALA A 22 -6.29 9.05 -6.65
CA ALA A 22 -7.53 9.81 -6.76
C ALA A 22 -7.29 11.27 -7.14
N GLU A 23 -6.30 11.91 -6.54
CA GLU A 23 -5.99 13.32 -6.75
C GLU A 23 -5.26 13.58 -8.08
N HIS A 24 -4.24 12.78 -8.41
CA HIS A 24 -3.30 13.08 -9.50
C HIS A 24 -3.47 12.21 -10.74
N CYS A 25 -4.09 11.04 -10.64
CA CYS A 25 -4.11 10.04 -11.72
C CYS A 25 -5.52 9.80 -12.31
N GLU A 26 -6.59 9.94 -11.51
CA GLU A 26 -7.95 9.62 -11.96
C GLU A 26 -8.45 10.49 -13.10
N ARG A 27 -7.96 11.73 -13.24
CA ARG A 27 -8.35 12.62 -14.36
C ARG A 27 -8.14 11.95 -15.73
N CYS A 28 -7.03 11.23 -15.89
CA CYS A 28 -6.69 10.54 -17.14
C CYS A 28 -7.08 9.06 -17.10
N HIS A 29 -6.88 8.40 -15.95
CA HIS A 29 -7.05 6.95 -15.82
C HIS A 29 -8.43 6.53 -15.33
N GLY A 30 -9.33 7.49 -15.07
CA GLY A 30 -10.67 7.26 -14.55
C GLY A 30 -10.68 6.77 -13.10
N SER A 31 -11.86 6.82 -12.47
CA SER A 31 -11.99 6.41 -11.07
C SER A 31 -11.51 4.98 -10.86
N ARG A 32 -10.62 4.80 -9.87
CA ARG A 32 -9.93 3.54 -9.56
C ARG A 32 -9.32 2.87 -10.80
N GLY A 33 -8.84 3.67 -11.75
CA GLY A 33 -8.17 3.22 -12.97
C GLY A 33 -9.07 2.53 -13.99
N ARG A 34 -10.39 2.80 -14.00
CA ARG A 34 -11.33 2.22 -14.98
C ARG A 34 -10.96 2.44 -16.45
N ASN A 35 -10.14 3.46 -16.76
CA ASN A 35 -9.62 3.76 -18.09
C ASN A 35 -8.17 3.31 -18.29
N LEU A 36 -7.54 2.64 -17.30
CA LEU A 36 -6.28 1.96 -17.55
C LEU A 36 -6.54 0.86 -18.58
N GLY A 37 -5.81 0.89 -19.69
CA GLY A 37 -5.92 -0.13 -20.72
C GLY A 37 -5.67 -1.52 -20.12
N LYS A 38 -6.51 -2.51 -20.45
CA LYS A 38 -6.40 -3.87 -19.89
C LYS A 38 -4.97 -4.41 -20.01
N GLY A 39 -4.43 -4.89 -18.89
CA GLY A 39 -3.07 -5.44 -18.83
C GLY A 39 -1.99 -4.36 -18.78
N PHE A 40 -2.32 -3.12 -18.41
CA PHE A 40 -1.36 -2.01 -18.35
C PHE A 40 -0.11 -2.40 -17.56
N ALA A 41 -0.29 -2.89 -16.33
CA ALA A 41 0.82 -3.30 -15.49
C ALA A 41 1.54 -4.55 -16.03
N LYS A 42 0.81 -5.48 -16.66
CA LYS A 42 1.35 -6.74 -17.21
C LYS A 42 2.17 -6.59 -18.48
N ARG A 43 2.03 -5.47 -19.21
CA ARG A 43 2.77 -5.21 -20.45
C ARG A 43 4.24 -4.85 -20.20
N TYR A 44 4.57 -4.46 -18.98
CA TYR A 44 5.86 -3.90 -18.64
C TYR A 44 6.63 -4.81 -17.68
N SER A 45 7.96 -4.78 -17.80
CA SER A 45 8.81 -5.24 -16.69
C SER A 45 8.57 -4.35 -15.46
N GLU A 46 8.89 -4.84 -14.26
CA GLU A 46 8.73 -4.03 -13.04
C GLU A 46 9.54 -2.73 -13.09
N ALA A 47 10.77 -2.77 -13.62
CA ALA A 47 11.60 -1.58 -13.78
C ALA A 47 11.00 -0.59 -14.80
N THR A 48 10.44 -1.10 -15.90
CA THR A 48 9.76 -0.28 -16.90
C THR A 48 8.51 0.35 -16.31
N LEU A 49 7.63 -0.44 -15.67
CA LEU A 49 6.41 0.08 -15.04
C LEU A 49 6.73 1.16 -14.00
N ARG A 50 7.77 0.94 -13.18
CA ARG A 50 8.23 1.93 -12.22
C ARG A 50 8.65 3.24 -12.87
N LYS A 51 9.39 3.16 -13.98
CA LYS A 51 9.79 4.33 -14.78
C LYS A 51 8.56 5.06 -15.34
N GLU A 52 7.64 4.34 -15.98
CA GLU A 52 6.43 4.91 -16.56
C GLU A 52 5.57 5.62 -15.50
N VAL A 53 5.37 5.00 -14.33
CA VAL A 53 4.62 5.61 -13.22
C VAL A 53 5.32 6.86 -12.70
N ALA A 54 6.65 6.87 -12.62
CA ALA A 54 7.42 8.05 -12.21
C ALA A 54 7.26 9.21 -13.20
N GLU A 55 7.36 8.92 -14.51
CA GLU A 55 7.21 9.92 -15.57
C GLU A 55 5.78 10.47 -15.64
N MET A 56 4.77 9.61 -15.45
CA MET A 56 3.37 10.04 -15.37
C MET A 56 3.10 10.92 -14.15
N ALA A 57 3.65 10.54 -12.98
CA ALA A 57 3.54 11.30 -11.75
C ALA A 57 4.18 12.69 -11.86
N ALA A 58 5.41 12.76 -12.38
CA ALA A 58 6.15 14.02 -12.52
C ALA A 58 5.62 14.90 -13.67
N GLY A 59 5.23 14.30 -14.79
CA GLY A 59 4.74 14.98 -15.99
C GLY A 59 3.26 15.33 -15.85
N PRO A 60 2.32 14.59 -16.49
CA PRO A 60 0.89 14.91 -16.44
C PRO A 60 0.29 15.06 -15.03
N GLY A 61 0.75 14.26 -14.06
CA GLY A 61 0.27 14.32 -12.68
C GLY A 61 0.78 15.52 -11.88
N GLN A 62 1.87 16.16 -12.32
CA GLN A 62 2.50 17.32 -11.68
C GLN A 62 2.81 17.12 -10.18
N ALA A 63 3.03 15.88 -9.76
CA ALA A 63 3.24 15.51 -8.36
C ALA A 63 4.26 14.36 -8.30
N ALA A 64 5.55 14.67 -8.48
CA ALA A 64 6.58 13.63 -8.56
C ALA A 64 6.58 12.71 -7.32
N LEU A 65 6.76 11.42 -7.55
CA LEU A 65 6.94 10.40 -6.52
C LEU A 65 8.32 9.76 -6.64
N GLU A 66 8.90 9.43 -5.50
CA GLU A 66 10.22 8.81 -5.43
C GLU A 66 10.27 7.69 -4.39
N GLY A 67 11.37 6.94 -4.40
CA GLY A 67 11.65 5.91 -3.40
C GLY A 67 10.49 4.93 -3.17
N ILE A 68 10.19 4.70 -1.89
CA ILE A 68 9.19 3.72 -1.45
C ILE A 68 7.75 4.15 -1.76
N ASP A 69 7.48 5.44 -1.87
CA ASP A 69 6.16 5.96 -2.21
C ASP A 69 5.84 5.69 -3.68
N LEU A 70 6.83 5.87 -4.58
CA LEU A 70 6.72 5.43 -5.97
C LEU A 70 6.53 3.91 -6.08
N ASP A 71 7.28 3.12 -5.30
CA ASP A 71 7.13 1.66 -5.32
C ASP A 71 5.73 1.22 -4.84
N ALA A 72 5.17 1.92 -3.85
CA ALA A 72 3.81 1.69 -3.40
C ALA A 72 2.78 2.04 -4.48
N GLN A 73 2.99 3.15 -5.19
CA GLN A 73 2.14 3.56 -6.31
C GLN A 73 2.19 2.56 -7.48
N VAL A 74 3.37 1.98 -7.76
CA VAL A 74 3.52 0.89 -8.74
C VAL A 74 2.75 -0.35 -8.28
N GLY A 75 2.84 -0.71 -7.00
CA GLY A 75 2.05 -1.80 -6.42
C GLY A 75 0.54 -1.57 -6.51
N LEU A 76 0.09 -0.32 -6.37
CA LEU A 76 -1.31 0.06 -6.56
C LEU A 76 -1.75 -0.13 -8.02
N HIS A 77 -0.94 0.27 -9.01
CA HIS A 77 -1.26 0.06 -10.42
C HIS A 77 -1.41 -1.43 -10.75
N TRP A 78 -0.56 -2.29 -10.18
CA TRP A 78 -0.72 -3.74 -10.27
C TRP A 78 -2.05 -4.22 -9.67
N ALA A 79 -2.41 -3.73 -8.48
CA ALA A 79 -3.64 -4.11 -7.80
C ALA A 79 -4.88 -3.66 -8.58
N ILE A 80 -4.85 -2.46 -9.17
CA ILE A 80 -5.92 -1.95 -10.04
C ILE A 80 -6.05 -2.85 -11.28
N ASP A 81 -4.96 -3.06 -12.03
CA ASP A 81 -4.99 -3.84 -13.28
C ASP A 81 -5.44 -5.29 -13.07
N SER A 82 -5.06 -5.88 -11.93
CA SER A 82 -5.40 -7.27 -11.60
C SER A 82 -6.72 -7.43 -10.84
N GLY A 83 -7.34 -6.33 -10.39
CA GLY A 83 -8.49 -6.37 -9.48
C GLY A 83 -8.18 -7.00 -8.11
N ARG A 84 -6.89 -7.11 -7.76
CA ARG A 84 -6.44 -7.76 -6.52
C ARG A 84 -6.33 -6.77 -5.38
N PRO A 85 -6.29 -7.25 -4.13
CA PRO A 85 -6.22 -6.37 -2.97
C PRO A 85 -4.89 -5.62 -2.91
N PHE A 86 -4.96 -4.42 -2.35
CA PHE A 86 -3.81 -3.60 -1.98
C PHE A 86 -3.97 -3.14 -0.54
N LEU A 87 -2.87 -3.05 0.19
CA LEU A 87 -2.85 -2.57 1.56
C LEU A 87 -1.60 -1.72 1.80
N ALA A 88 -1.78 -0.50 2.29
CA ALA A 88 -0.70 0.43 2.61
C ALA A 88 -0.83 0.96 4.04
N TRP A 89 0.31 1.13 4.72
CA TRP A 89 0.46 1.77 6.02
C TRP A 89 1.03 3.18 5.82
N THR A 90 0.24 4.19 6.15
CA THR A 90 0.53 5.61 5.85
C THR A 90 0.65 6.48 7.10
N GLY A 91 0.36 5.95 8.29
CA GLY A 91 0.50 6.72 9.51
C GLY A 91 0.60 5.90 10.79
N ARG A 92 1.23 6.49 11.80
CA ARG A 92 1.28 5.97 13.16
C ARG A 92 1.21 7.10 14.17
N LYS A 93 0.29 6.98 15.14
CA LYS A 93 0.16 7.87 16.30
C LYS A 93 0.09 7.01 17.56
N GLY A 94 1.22 6.87 18.25
CA GLY A 94 1.34 5.96 19.40
C GLY A 94 1.14 4.50 19.00
N ASP A 95 0.11 3.86 19.55
CA ASP A 95 -0.32 2.48 19.27
C ASP A 95 -1.31 2.39 18.09
N GLN A 96 -1.77 3.51 17.57
CA GLN A 96 -2.69 3.58 16.44
C GLN A 96 -1.91 3.56 15.12
N LEU A 97 -2.25 2.61 14.25
CA LEU A 97 -1.84 2.55 12.85
C LEU A 97 -2.99 3.02 11.96
N SER A 98 -2.64 3.69 10.87
CA SER A 98 -3.57 4.10 9.83
C SER A 98 -3.01 3.82 8.44
N GLY A 99 -3.89 3.68 7.47
CA GLY A 99 -3.47 3.35 6.13
C GLY A 99 -4.60 3.33 5.13
N GLU A 100 -4.31 2.77 3.96
CA GLU A 100 -5.25 2.66 2.86
C GLU A 100 -5.40 1.22 2.40
N VAL A 101 -6.55 0.94 1.78
CA VAL A 101 -6.91 -0.35 1.24
C VAL A 101 -7.64 -0.15 -0.09
N LEU A 102 -7.32 -0.99 -1.08
CA LEU A 102 -8.07 -1.09 -2.33
C LEU A 102 -8.51 -2.54 -2.54
N ASN A 103 -9.67 -2.72 -3.17
CA ASN A 103 -10.26 -4.01 -3.54
C ASN A 103 -10.48 -4.95 -2.33
N ALA A 104 -10.65 -4.40 -1.13
CA ALA A 104 -11.07 -5.14 0.06
C ALA A 104 -11.96 -4.29 0.97
N LYS A 105 -13.00 -4.90 1.55
CA LYS A 105 -13.97 -4.22 2.45
C LYS A 105 -13.60 -4.31 3.93
N SER A 106 -12.52 -5.01 4.26
CA SER A 106 -12.08 -5.17 5.64
C SER A 106 -10.58 -5.34 5.72
N VAL A 107 -10.01 -4.86 6.81
CA VAL A 107 -8.60 -5.04 7.19
C VAL A 107 -8.59 -5.65 8.58
N TRP A 108 -7.73 -6.63 8.79
CA TRP A 108 -7.60 -7.36 10.05
C TRP A 108 -6.18 -7.26 10.58
N LEU A 109 -6.02 -6.81 11.82
CA LEU A 109 -4.80 -7.00 12.59
C LEU A 109 -4.75 -8.43 13.09
N VAL A 110 -3.63 -9.10 12.83
CA VAL A 110 -3.31 -10.43 13.34
C VAL A 110 -2.11 -10.30 14.27
N VAL A 111 -2.28 -10.68 15.53
CA VAL A 111 -1.24 -10.61 16.57
C VAL A 111 -1.45 -11.73 17.58
N GLY A 112 -0.40 -12.50 17.87
CA GLY A 112 -0.48 -13.64 18.80
C GLY A 112 -1.58 -14.64 18.44
N GLY A 113 -1.80 -14.92 17.14
CA GLY A 113 -2.85 -15.82 16.64
C GLY A 113 -4.28 -15.26 16.71
N ARG A 114 -4.48 -14.07 17.30
CA ARG A 114 -5.80 -13.42 17.40
C ARG A 114 -5.99 -12.44 16.26
N LYS A 115 -7.25 -12.30 15.80
CA LYS A 115 -7.65 -11.33 14.79
C LYS A 115 -8.48 -10.22 15.42
N ARG A 116 -8.19 -8.98 15.04
CA ARG A 116 -8.98 -7.79 15.37
C ARG A 116 -9.30 -7.04 14.09
N ARG A 117 -10.56 -6.65 13.91
CA ARG A 117 -10.97 -5.87 12.74
C ARG A 117 -10.54 -4.42 12.89
N ALA A 118 -10.05 -3.82 11.81
CA ALA A 118 -9.81 -2.38 11.72
C ALA A 118 -11.11 -1.63 11.42
N ASP A 119 -11.16 -0.36 11.83
CA ASP A 119 -12.21 0.56 11.42
C ASP A 119 -11.89 1.02 10.00
N VAL A 120 -12.74 0.67 9.03
CA VAL A 120 -12.54 0.98 7.61
C VAL A 120 -13.62 1.95 7.14
N HIS A 121 -13.20 3.10 6.62
CA HIS A 121 -14.07 4.16 6.09
C HIS A 121 -13.63 4.51 4.67
N GLY A 122 -14.45 4.16 3.68
CA GLY A 122 -14.04 4.25 2.28
C GLY A 122 -12.81 3.39 2.03
N ASP A 123 -11.76 4.02 1.51
CA ASP A 123 -10.47 3.37 1.22
C ASP A 123 -9.44 3.55 2.35
N SER A 124 -9.83 4.18 3.47
CA SER A 124 -8.97 4.39 4.65
C SER A 124 -9.27 3.39 5.75
N TRP A 125 -8.24 2.99 6.52
CA TRP A 125 -8.38 2.14 7.70
C TRP A 125 -7.58 2.68 8.89
N VAL A 126 -8.07 2.37 10.10
CA VAL A 126 -7.42 2.67 11.38
C VAL A 126 -7.51 1.47 12.31
N ILE A 127 -6.44 1.17 13.03
CA ILE A 127 -6.44 0.11 14.06
C ILE A 127 -5.44 0.38 15.17
N ARG A 128 -5.76 0.02 16.41
CA ARG A 128 -4.83 0.06 17.55
C ARG A 128 -4.16 -1.29 17.81
N ILE A 129 -2.84 -1.25 17.92
CA ILE A 129 -2.01 -2.36 18.39
C ILE A 129 -2.28 -2.55 19.89
N PRO A 130 -2.51 -3.78 20.39
CA PRO A 130 -2.64 -4.04 21.82
C PRO A 130 -1.42 -3.57 22.62
N ASN A 131 -1.65 -3.09 23.85
CA ASN A 131 -0.58 -2.69 24.76
C ASN A 131 0.49 -3.78 24.92
N GLY A 132 1.76 -3.36 24.95
CA GLY A 132 2.91 -4.27 25.09
C GLY A 132 3.32 -4.99 23.80
N MET A 133 2.60 -4.83 22.69
CA MET A 133 2.96 -5.39 21.39
C MET A 133 3.74 -4.37 20.55
N ASN A 134 4.66 -4.86 19.73
CA ASN A 134 5.46 -4.05 18.81
C ASN A 134 5.11 -4.36 17.34
N LEU A 135 5.67 -3.59 16.40
CA LEU A 135 5.38 -3.78 14.98
C LEU A 135 5.86 -5.13 14.42
N ASP A 136 6.86 -5.76 15.04
CA ASP A 136 7.40 -7.05 14.60
C ASP A 136 6.42 -8.20 14.84
N SER A 137 5.55 -8.05 15.84
CA SER A 137 4.53 -9.04 16.21
C SER A 137 3.20 -8.94 15.46
N VAL A 138 3.05 -7.92 14.59
CA VAL A 138 1.76 -7.64 13.94
C VAL A 138 1.79 -7.88 12.44
N SER A 139 0.67 -8.38 11.92
CA SER A 139 0.40 -8.43 10.48
C SER A 139 -0.97 -7.83 10.21
N LEU A 140 -1.10 -7.12 9.09
CA LEU A 140 -2.38 -6.62 8.60
C LEU A 140 -2.79 -7.44 7.39
N VAL A 141 -4.05 -7.87 7.35
CA VAL A 141 -4.58 -8.75 6.31
C VAL A 141 -5.80 -8.14 5.66
N ALA A 142 -5.77 -8.00 4.33
CA ALA A 142 -6.95 -7.64 3.56
C ALA A 142 -7.97 -8.80 3.59
N GLY A 143 -9.22 -8.51 3.98
CA GLY A 143 -10.27 -9.51 4.21
C GLY A 143 -10.98 -9.97 2.95
N VAL A 144 -10.24 -10.42 1.95
CA VAL A 144 -10.71 -10.93 0.66
C VAL A 144 -9.70 -11.95 0.13
N LYS A 145 -10.14 -12.87 -0.74
CA LYS A 145 -9.25 -13.84 -1.39
C LYS A 145 -8.87 -13.36 -2.80
N PRO A 146 -7.61 -13.51 -3.25
CA PRO A 146 -6.46 -13.96 -2.45
C PRO A 146 -6.07 -12.92 -1.40
N GLN A 147 -5.66 -13.38 -0.22
CA GLN A 147 -5.28 -12.49 0.88
C GLN A 147 -3.98 -11.77 0.57
N VAL A 148 -3.90 -10.50 1.00
CA VAL A 148 -2.68 -9.71 1.02
C VAL A 148 -2.30 -9.48 2.46
N ILE A 149 -1.04 -9.78 2.78
CA ILE A 149 -0.47 -9.65 4.12
C ILE A 149 0.60 -8.55 4.10
N LEU A 150 0.38 -7.54 4.91
CA LEU A 150 1.31 -6.47 5.20
C LEU A 150 1.92 -6.70 6.59
N GLN A 151 3.25 -6.67 6.67
CA GLN A 151 3.99 -6.66 7.92
C GLN A 151 4.67 -5.29 8.04
N PRO A 152 4.10 -4.34 8.81
CA PRO A 152 4.61 -2.97 8.92
C PRO A 152 6.09 -2.89 9.31
N ALA A 153 6.57 -3.81 10.15
CA ALA A 153 7.98 -3.91 10.51
C ALA A 153 8.92 -4.34 9.37
N ARG A 154 8.40 -4.79 8.24
CA ARG A 154 9.21 -5.22 7.07
C ARG A 154 9.05 -4.31 5.86
N ARG A 155 7.83 -3.81 5.63
CA ARG A 155 7.51 -2.94 4.49
C ARG A 155 6.23 -2.15 4.78
N PRO A 156 6.05 -0.98 4.15
CA PRO A 156 4.87 -0.16 4.41
C PRO A 156 3.69 -0.44 3.47
N PHE A 157 3.82 -1.34 2.48
CA PHE A 157 2.69 -1.76 1.65
C PHE A 157 2.81 -3.22 1.18
N ALA A 158 1.69 -3.77 0.71
CA ALA A 158 1.60 -5.11 0.15
C ALA A 158 0.47 -5.16 -0.88
N PHE A 159 0.61 -6.02 -1.89
CA PHE A 159 -0.39 -6.20 -2.94
C PHE A 159 -0.34 -7.62 -3.50
N GLY A 160 -1.42 -8.06 -4.13
CA GLY A 160 -1.47 -9.35 -4.82
C GLY A 160 -0.96 -9.23 -6.26
N ARG A 161 0.05 -10.03 -6.62
CA ARG A 161 0.48 -10.27 -8.01
C ARG A 161 -0.14 -11.54 -8.53
#